data_AF-A0AAX3WND0-F1
#
_entry.id   AF-A0AAX3WND0-F1
#
_cell.length_a   1.000
_cell.length_b   1.000
_cell.length_c   1.000
_cell.angle_alpha   90.00
_cell.angle_beta   90.00
_cell.angle_gamma   90.00
#
_symmetry.space_group_name_H-M   'P 1'
#
loop_
_entity.id
_entity.type
_entity.pdbx_description
1 polymer ?
#
loop_
_entity_poly.entity_id
_entity_poly.type
_entity_poly.pdbx_seq_one_letter_code
_entity_poly.pdbx_strand_id
1 'polypeptide(L)' 'MTDYREGYEFYRQVCEKHGLEPINFHYYILNLSQEQLDAYNEQAKALGGRIEYEIS' A
#
# COMPACT_ATOMS: atom_id res chain seq x y z
N MET A 1 8.69 11.02 -11.48
CA MET A 1 8.84 10.02 -10.40
C MET A 1 7.46 9.57 -10.01
N THR A 2 7.19 8.27 -10.08
CA THR A 2 5.94 7.70 -9.59
C THR A 2 5.82 7.97 -8.09
N ASP A 3 4.69 8.49 -7.63
CA ASP A 3 4.41 8.66 -6.21
C ASP A 3 3.90 7.32 -5.65
N TYR A 4 4.63 6.75 -4.69
CA TYR A 4 4.32 5.47 -4.05
C TYR A 4 3.64 5.62 -2.68
N ARG A 5 3.24 6.83 -2.30
CA ARG A 5 2.57 7.06 -1.00
C ARG A 5 1.24 6.31 -0.90
N GLU A 6 0.43 6.33 -1.96
CA GLU A 6 -0.86 5.63 -1.97
C GLU A 6 -0.68 4.11 -1.89
N GLY A 7 0.27 3.54 -2.64
CA GLY A 7 0.64 2.13 -2.55
C GLY A 7 1.16 1.75 -1.17
N TYR A 8 1.93 2.63 -0.51
CA TYR A 8 2.39 2.40 0.86
C TYR A 8 1.24 2.40 1.87
N GLU A 9 0.30 3.34 1.77
CA GLU A 9 -0.89 3.36 2.63
C GLU A 9 -1.72 2.09 2.50
N PHE A 10 -1.93 1.64 1.25
CA PHE A 10 -2.60 0.37 0.99
C PHE A 10 -1.82 -0.83 1.55
N TYR A 11 -0.51 -0.87 1.37
CA TYR A 11 0.37 -1.88 1.98
C TYR A 11 0.21 -1.94 3.50
N ARG A 12 0.16 -0.79 4.20
CA ARG A 12 -0.07 -0.76 5.66
C ARG A 12 -1.38 -1.40 6.06
N GLN A 13 -2.47 -1.08 5.35
CA GLN A 13 -3.79 -1.65 5.62
C GLN A 13 -3.81 -3.17 5.41
N VAL A 14 -3.14 -3.65 4.36
CA VAL A 14 -2.99 -5.09 4.12
C VAL A 14 -2.19 -5.75 5.25
N CYS A 15 -1.08 -5.15 5.69
CA CYS A 15 -0.31 -5.64 6.83
C CYS A 15 -1.18 -5.74 8.09
N GLU A 16 -1.92 -4.68 8.43
CA GLU A 16 -2.82 -4.64 9.59
C GLU A 16 -3.89 -5.73 9.53
N LYS A 17 -4.55 -5.90 8.36
CA LYS A 17 -5.55 -6.96 8.14
C LYS A 17 -5.03 -8.37 8.38
N HIS A 18 -3.74 -8.59 8.12
CA HIS A 18 -3.08 -9.88 8.31
C HIS A 18 -2.35 -9.98 9.66
N GLY A 19 -2.46 -8.98 10.55
CA GLY A 19 -1.77 -8.95 11.84
C GLY A 19 -0.25 -8.81 11.72
N LEU A 20 0.24 -8.21 10.64
CA LEU A 20 1.64 -7.96 10.36
C LEU A 20 2.00 -6.50 10.65
N GLU A 21 3.19 -6.28 11.19
CA GLU A 21 3.76 -4.93 11.33
C GLU A 21 4.35 -4.47 9.98
N PRO A 22 3.90 -3.33 9.42
CA PRO A 22 4.47 -2.80 8.19
C PRO A 22 5.86 -2.21 8.42
N ILE A 23 6.76 -2.41 7.46
CA ILE A 23 8.04 -1.68 7.45
C ILE A 23 7.81 -0.21 7.13
N ASN A 24 8.72 0.68 7.56
CA ASN A 24 8.59 2.11 7.25
C ASN A 24 8.73 2.39 5.74
N PHE A 25 8.24 3.57 5.32
CA PHE A 25 8.20 3.96 3.91
C PHE A 25 9.56 3.92 3.21
N HIS A 26 10.65 4.29 3.90
CA HIS A 26 11.97 4.28 3.30
C HIS A 26 12.41 2.86 2.92
N TYR A 27 12.22 1.89 3.81
CA TYR A 27 12.51 0.49 3.52
C TYR A 27 11.53 -0.13 2.54
N TYR A 28 10.28 0.30 2.54
CA TYR A 28 9.31 -0.09 1.51
C TYR A 28 9.82 0.23 0.10
N ILE A 29 10.31 1.45 -0.13
CA ILE A 29 10.87 1.85 -1.43
C ILE A 29 12.17 1.10 -1.77
N LEU A 30 13.04 0.88 -0.78
CA LEU A 30 14.34 0.26 -1.02
C LEU A 30 14.30 -1.26 -1.20
N ASN A 31 13.39 -1.93 -0.50
CA ASN A 31 13.41 -3.40 -0.40
C ASN A 31 12.42 -4.10 -1.32
N LEU A 32 11.39 -3.40 -1.81
CA LEU A 32 10.46 -3.97 -2.77
C LEU A 32 10.98 -3.76 -4.20
N SER A 33 10.69 -4.72 -5.07
CA SER A 33 10.95 -4.56 -6.49
C SER A 33 10.04 -3.50 -7.09
N GLN A 34 10.45 -2.94 -8.23
CA GLN A 34 9.66 -2.00 -9.00
C GLN A 34 8.25 -2.55 -9.30
N GLU A 35 8.16 -3.81 -9.70
CA GLU A 35 6.89 -4.51 -9.96
C GLU A 35 6.01 -4.62 -8.71
N GLN A 36 6.59 -4.89 -7.53
CA GLN A 36 5.84 -4.93 -6.28
C GLN A 36 5.31 -3.55 -5.88
N LEU A 37 6.15 -2.51 -6.01
CA LEU A 37 5.76 -1.13 -5.74
C LEU A 37 4.61 -0.70 -6.67
N ASP A 38 4.72 -1.02 -7.96
CA ASP A 38 3.69 -0.69 -8.95
C ASP A 38 2.39 -1.46 -8.67
N ALA A 39 2.46 -2.74 -8.32
CA ALA A 39 1.29 -3.54 -7.97
C ALA A 39 0.51 -2.95 -6.78
N TYR A 40 1.20 -2.56 -5.70
CA TYR A 40 0.53 -1.90 -4.56
C TYR A 40 -0.08 -0.55 -4.97
N ASN A 41 0.60 0.22 -5.82
CA ASN A 41 0.08 1.49 -6.32
C ASN A 41 -1.15 1.32 -7.22
N GLU A 42 -1.16 0.30 -8.07
CA GLU A 42 -2.32 -0.03 -8.91
C GLU A 42 -3.50 -0.50 -8.07
N GLN A 43 -3.26 -1.33 -7.06
CA GLN A 43 -4.29 -1.75 -6.11
C GLN A 43 -4.84 -0.56 -5.33
N ALA A 44 -3.98 0.35 -4.86
CA ALA A 44 -4.39 1.57 -4.19
C ALA A 44 -5.28 2.45 -5.08
N LYS A 45 -4.99 2.56 -6.38
CA LYS A 45 -5.82 3.30 -7.34
C LYS A 45 -7.15 2.61 -7.63
N ALA A 46 -7.14 1.28 -7.76
CA ALA A 46 -8.33 0.49 -8.01
C ALA A 46 -9.30 0.50 -6.81
N LEU A 47 -8.74 0.49 -5.59
CA LEU A 47 -9.49 0.50 -4.34
C LEU A 47 -9.78 1.92 -3.83
N GLY A 48 -8.97 2.92 -4.17
CA GLY A 48 -9.20 4.34 -3.87
C GLY A 48 -10.49 4.90 -4.46
N GLY A 49 -11.14 4.18 -5.40
CA GLY A 49 -12.51 4.44 -5.84
C GLY A 49 -13.61 3.70 -5.04
N ARG A 50 -13.24 2.87 -4.05
CA ARG A 50 -14.12 2.01 -3.24
C ARG A 50 -13.88 2.09 -1.73
N ILE A 51 -12.92 2.87 -1.24
CA ILE A 51 -12.74 3.09 0.21
C ILE A 51 -13.82 4.07 0.70
N GLU A 52 -15.08 3.69 0.60
CA GLU A 52 -16.07 4.16 1.56
C GLU A 52 -15.90 3.32 2.81
N TYR A 53 -15.56 4.00 3.90
CA TYR A 53 -15.57 3.56 5.29
C TYR A 53 -16.52 2.38 5.58
N GLU A 54 -16.02 1.15 5.53
CA GLU A 54 -16.57 0.05 6.33
C GLU A 54 -15.93 0.13 7.72
N ILE A 55 -16.38 1.11 8.50
CA ILE A 55 -16.28 1.05 9.96
C ILE A 55 -17.73 0.98 10.47
N SER A 56 -18.09 -0.19 10.98
CA SER A 56 -19.30 -0.46 11.78
C SER A 56 -19.30 0.30 13.10
#